data_AF-A0A0C9ZA94-F1
#
_entry.id   AF-A0A0C9ZA94-F1
#
_cell.length_a   1.000
_cell.length_b   1.000
_cell.length_c   1.000
_cell.angle_alpha   90.00
_cell.angle_beta   90.00
_cell.angle_gamma   90.00
#
_symmetry.space_group_name_H-M   'P 1'
#
loop_
_entity.id
_entity.type
_entity.pdbx_description
1 polymer ?
#
loop_
_entity_poly.entity_id
_entity_poly.type
_entity_poly.pdbx_seq_one_letter_code
_entity_poly.pdbx_strand_id
1 'polypeptide(L)'
;LSTADLDYLHSILQANPALYLDELQEKLQSYQDVDVSIATISRALRGMALTHKKQAKQASERNELLRATWQAQYGDIPAEYFVWLDELSVDDKTNQHTEG
;
A
#
# COMPACT_ATOMS: atom_id res chain seq x y z
N LEU A 1 -20.22 -7.24 -12.52
CA LEU A 1 -19.80 -5.85 -12.28
C LEU A 1 -20.38 -5.00 -13.38
N SER A 2 -21.31 -4.13 -13.03
CA SER A 2 -21.84 -3.09 -13.91
C SER A 2 -20.78 -2.01 -14.14
N THR A 3 -21.01 -1.10 -15.09
CA THR A 3 -20.14 0.07 -15.28
C THR A 3 -20.08 0.95 -14.04
N ALA A 4 -21.18 1.08 -13.29
CA ALA A 4 -21.21 1.85 -12.04
C ALA A 4 -20.34 1.21 -10.94
N ASP A 5 -20.26 -0.12 -10.89
CA ASP A 5 -19.43 -0.85 -9.93
C ASP A 5 -17.94 -0.65 -10.24
N LEU A 6 -17.59 -0.57 -11.53
CA LEU A 6 -16.23 -0.31 -11.99
C LEU A 6 -15.81 1.14 -11.68
N ASP A 7 -16.70 2.10 -11.91
CA ASP A 7 -16.45 3.52 -11.57
C ASP A 7 -16.28 3.71 -10.06
N TYR A 8 -17.09 3.00 -9.25
CA TYR A 8 -16.98 2.99 -7.81
C TYR A 8 -15.64 2.39 -7.34
N LEU A 9 -15.27 1.21 -7.84
CA LEU A 9 -13.97 0.58 -7.57
C LEU A 9 -12.80 1.50 -7.93
N HIS A 10 -12.88 2.17 -9.08
CA HIS A 10 -11.86 3.12 -9.51
C HIS A 10 -11.76 4.30 -8.54
N SER A 11 -12.90 4.90 -8.14
CA SER A 11 -12.92 6.04 -7.22
C SER A 11 -12.34 5.70 -5.84
N ILE A 12 -12.62 4.50 -5.32
CA ILE A 12 -12.10 4.02 -4.04
C ILE A 12 -10.59 3.81 -4.13
N LEU A 13 -10.11 3.20 -5.21
CA LEU A 13 -8.68 2.95 -5.40
C LEU A 13 -7.89 4.24 -5.64
N GLN A 14 -8.50 5.26 -6.24
CA GLN A 14 -7.89 6.59 -6.32
C GLN A 14 -7.78 7.25 -4.94
N ALA A 15 -8.81 7.12 -4.10
CA ALA A 15 -8.82 7.71 -2.75
C ALA A 15 -7.91 6.94 -1.78
N ASN A 16 -7.82 5.62 -1.90
CA ASN A 16 -6.97 4.77 -1.08
C ASN A 16 -6.37 3.62 -1.92
N PRO A 17 -5.17 3.82 -2.51
CA PRO A 17 -4.52 2.81 -3.35
C PRO A 17 -3.92 1.64 -2.58
N ALA A 18 -3.99 1.64 -1.24
CA ALA A 18 -3.44 0.60 -0.39
C ALA A 18 -4.44 -0.52 -0.04
N LEU A 19 -5.68 -0.42 -0.51
CA LEU A 19 -6.73 -1.40 -0.21
C LEU A 19 -6.45 -2.78 -0.83
N TYR A 20 -6.74 -3.82 -0.05
CA TYR A 20 -6.67 -5.21 -0.47
C TYR A 20 -7.92 -5.65 -1.24
N LEU A 21 -7.86 -6.81 -1.90
CA LEU A 21 -8.95 -7.28 -2.77
C LEU A 21 -10.19 -7.75 -2.00
N ASP A 22 -10.00 -8.26 -0.78
CA ASP A 22 -11.04 -8.59 0.20
C ASP A 22 -11.69 -7.33 0.78
N GLU A 23 -10.92 -6.31 1.15
CA GLU A 23 -11.47 -5.02 1.58
C GLU A 23 -12.30 -4.36 0.46
N LEU A 24 -11.90 -4.53 -0.81
CA LEU A 24 -12.70 -4.10 -1.96
C LEU A 24 -13.98 -4.93 -2.12
N GLN A 25 -13.95 -6.22 -1.81
CA GLN A 25 -15.14 -7.08 -1.81
C GLN A 25 -16.14 -6.62 -0.75
N GLU A 26 -15.69 -6.38 0.48
CA GLU A 26 -16.55 -5.88 1.56
C GLU A 26 -17.15 -4.51 1.24
N LYS A 27 -16.37 -3.61 0.63
CA LYS A 27 -16.85 -2.30 0.19
C LYS A 27 -17.87 -2.38 -0.93
N LEU A 28 -17.76 -3.36 -1.83
CA LEU A 28 -18.74 -3.63 -2.87
C LEU A 28 -20.03 -4.20 -2.29
N GLN A 29 -19.90 -5.17 -1.39
CA GLN A 29 -21.04 -5.79 -0.72
C GLN A 29 -21.82 -4.77 0.12
N SER A 30 -21.13 -3.94 0.91
CA SER A 30 -21.77 -2.93 1.76
C SER A 30 -22.42 -1.79 0.98
N TYR A 31 -21.89 -1.41 -0.18
CA TYR A 31 -22.36 -0.22 -0.92
C TYR A 31 -23.37 -0.55 -2.03
N GLN A 32 -23.27 -1.73 -2.64
CA GLN A 32 -24.10 -2.13 -3.78
C GLN A 32 -24.86 -3.44 -3.55
N ASP A 33 -24.71 -4.10 -2.39
CA ASP A 33 -25.28 -5.42 -2.07
C ASP A 33 -24.90 -6.50 -3.10
N VAL A 34 -23.75 -6.33 -3.73
CA VAL A 34 -23.23 -7.27 -4.72
C VAL A 34 -22.14 -8.12 -4.06
N ASP A 35 -22.44 -9.41 -3.85
CA ASP A 35 -21.42 -10.39 -3.49
C ASP A 35 -20.67 -10.83 -4.74
N VAL A 36 -19.42 -10.39 -4.85
CA VAL A 36 -18.56 -10.65 -6.00
C VAL A 36 -17.28 -11.32 -5.51
N SER A 37 -16.94 -12.47 -6.08
CA SER A 37 -15.71 -13.15 -5.68
C SER A 37 -14.45 -12.31 -5.93
N ILE A 38 -13.46 -12.43 -5.04
CA ILE A 38 -12.14 -11.80 -5.16
C ILE A 38 -11.52 -12.03 -6.56
N ALA A 39 -11.70 -13.23 -7.12
CA ALA A 39 -11.19 -13.56 -8.46
C ALA A 39 -11.84 -12.70 -9.57
N THR A 40 -13.13 -12.37 -9.42
CA THR A 40 -13.86 -11.52 -10.36
C THR A 40 -13.43 -10.06 -10.25
N ILE A 41 -13.23 -9.56 -9.02
CA ILE A 41 -12.67 -8.22 -8.77
C ILE A 41 -11.26 -8.13 -9.36
N SER A 42 -10.41 -9.14 -9.13
CA SER A 42 -9.06 -9.21 -9.70
C SER A 42 -9.05 -9.15 -11.23
N ARG A 43 -9.95 -9.88 -11.88
CA ARG A 43 -10.11 -9.86 -13.35
C ARG A 43 -10.60 -8.50 -13.85
N ALA A 44 -11.55 -7.87 -13.14
CA ALA A 44 -12.05 -6.55 -13.49
C ALA A 44 -10.97 -5.47 -13.38
N LEU A 45 -10.20 -5.47 -12.29
CA LEU A 45 -9.07 -4.55 -12.10
C LEU A 45 -7.99 -4.72 -13.18
N ARG A 46 -7.67 -5.98 -13.54
CA ARG A 46 -6.76 -6.28 -14.65
C ARG A 46 -7.31 -5.77 -15.99
N GLY A 47 -8.60 -5.93 -16.25
CA GLY A 47 -9.27 -5.42 -17.44
C GLY A 47 -9.22 -3.89 -17.55
N MET A 48 -9.22 -3.19 -16.42
CA MET A 48 -9.06 -1.72 -16.34
C MET A 48 -7.60 -1.26 -16.38
N ALA A 49 -6.63 -2.17 -16.61
CA ALA A 49 -5.18 -1.90 -16.55
C ALA A 49 -4.70 -1.31 -15.21
N LEU A 50 -5.47 -1.47 -14.13
CA LEU A 50 -5.13 -1.04 -12.78
C LEU A 50 -4.21 -2.08 -12.13
N THR A 51 -2.95 -2.11 -12.55
CA THR A 51 -1.90 -2.88 -11.87
C THR A 51 -1.25 -1.99 -10.81
N HIS A 52 -1.91 -1.79 -9.67
CA HIS A 52 -1.27 -1.06 -8.58
C HIS A 52 -0.23 -1.95 -7.91
N LYS A 53 1.05 -1.65 -8.14
CA LYS A 53 2.15 -2.18 -7.33
C LYS A 53 1.87 -1.78 -5.88
N LYS A 54 1.86 -2.76 -4.98
CA LYS A 54 1.87 -2.61 -3.52
C LYS A 54 2.66 -1.35 -3.18
N GLN A 55 2.01 -0.30 -2.69
CA GLN A 55 2.74 0.86 -2.19
C GLN A 55 3.55 0.34 -1.01
N ALA A 56 4.87 0.29 -1.16
CA ALA A 56 5.72 -0.13 -0.06
C ALA A 56 5.48 0.85 1.08
N LYS A 57 4.98 0.33 2.21
CA LYS A 57 4.81 1.03 3.51
C LYS A 57 6.04 1.90 3.90
N GLN A 58 7.18 1.59 3.30
CA GLN A 58 8.47 2.28 3.34
C GLN A 58 8.45 3.80 3.03
N ALA A 59 7.37 4.36 2.47
CA ALA A 59 7.31 5.79 2.13
C ALA A 59 6.71 6.68 3.24
N SER A 60 5.95 6.15 4.20
CA SER A 60 5.30 6.98 5.23
C SER A 60 6.27 7.45 6.33
N GLU A 61 7.37 6.72 6.56
CA GLU A 61 8.34 7.00 7.61
C GLU A 61 9.47 7.94 7.15
N ARG A 62 9.51 8.28 5.86
CA ARG A 62 10.54 9.15 5.29
C ARG A 62 10.16 10.61 5.47
N ASN A 63 10.58 11.21 6.57
CA ASN A 63 10.59 12.67 6.71
C ASN A 63 11.74 13.26 5.88
N GLU A 64 11.44 13.69 4.66
CA GLU A 64 12.43 14.25 3.73
C GLU A 64 13.10 15.51 4.26
N LEU A 65 12.36 16.33 5.02
CA LEU A 65 12.90 17.54 5.65
C LEU A 65 13.95 17.19 6.72
N LEU A 66 13.67 16.19 7.56
CA LEU A 66 14.62 15.69 8.55
C LEU A 66 15.88 15.14 7.89
N ARG A 67 15.72 14.40 6.78
CA ARG A 67 16.85 13.87 6.01
C ARG A 67 17.69 14.98 5.38
N ALA A 68 17.06 15.98 4.77
CA ALA A 68 17.74 17.12 4.18
C ALA A 68 18.50 17.93 5.25
N THR A 69 17.89 18.13 6.42
CA THR A 69 18.54 18.82 7.56
C THR A 69 19.76 18.05 8.05
N TRP A 70 19.65 16.73 8.21
CA TRP A 70 20.78 15.88 8.60
C TRP A 70 21.91 15.90 7.57
N GLN A 71 21.57 15.80 6.27
CA GLN A 71 22.55 15.87 5.19
C GLN A 71 23.26 17.22 5.13
N ALA A 72 22.55 18.32 5.37
CA ALA A 72 23.17 19.65 5.42
C ALA A 72 24.10 19.83 6.63
N GLN A 73 23.79 19.16 7.75
CA GLN A 73 24.55 19.29 8.99
C GLN A 73 25.77 18.35 9.07
N TYR A 74 25.70 17.17 8.45
CA TYR A 74 26.71 16.11 8.62
C TYR A 74 27.21 15.51 7.31
N GLY A 75 26.73 15.97 6.14
CA GLY A 75 27.07 15.41 4.83
C GLY A 75 28.49 15.69 4.37
N ASP A 76 29.22 16.55 5.09
CA ASP A 76 30.64 16.82 4.92
C ASP A 76 31.54 15.80 5.64
N ILE A 77 30.99 14.99 6.54
CA ILE A 77 31.72 13.92 7.22
C ILE A 77 31.92 12.74 6.25
N PRO A 78 33.17 12.28 6.04
CA PRO A 78 33.44 11.09 5.23
C PRO A 78 32.70 9.85 5.74
N ALA A 79 32.16 9.05 4.80
CA ALA A 79 31.44 7.82 5.11
C ALA A 79 32.26 6.83 5.97
N GLU A 80 33.58 6.85 5.82
CA GLU A 80 34.55 5.99 6.55
C GLU A 80 34.53 6.20 8.06
N TYR A 81 34.01 7.33 8.55
CA TYR A 81 33.90 7.61 9.98
C TYR A 81 32.56 7.19 10.59
N PHE A 82 31.61 6.71 9.77
CA PHE A 82 30.32 6.23 10.27
C PHE A 82 30.33 4.72 10.50
N VAL A 83 29.88 4.32 11.69
CA VAL A 83 29.52 2.93 12.01
C VAL A 83 28.02 2.86 12.13
N TRP A 84 27.39 2.02 11.29
CA TRP A 84 25.94 1.86 11.26
C TRP A 84 25.54 0.61 12.03
N LEU A 85 24.62 0.77 12.97
CA LEU A 85 24.00 -0.32 13.71
C LEU A 85 22.50 -0.25 13.43
N ASP A 86 21.93 -1.35 12.94
CA ASP A 86 20.49 -1.49 12.74
C ASP A 86 20.00 -2.73 13.47
N GLU A 87 18.89 -2.60 14.18
CA GLU A 87 18.26 -3.70 14.91
C GLU A 87 17.17 -4.31 14.01
N LEU A 88 17.49 -5.46 13.43
CA LEU A 88 16.49 -6.27 12.73
C LEU A 88 15.63 -7.00 13.77
N SER A 89 14.47 -6.44 14.08
CA SER A 89 13.43 -7.19 14.78
C SER A 89 12.76 -8.16 13.80
N VAL A 90 12.84 -9.46 14.09
CA VAL A 90 12.02 -10.48 13.41
C VAL A 90 10.72 -10.60 14.19
N ASP A 91 9.67 -9.92 13.70
CA ASP A 91 8.30 -10.16 14.16
C ASP A 91 7.64 -11.20 13.24
N ASP A 92 7.42 -12.41 13.74
CA ASP A 92 6.75 -13.51 13.00
C ASP A 92 5.32 -13.15 12.51
N LYS A 93 4.81 -11.97 12.88
CA LYS A 93 3.47 -11.49 12.51
C LYS A 93 3.45 -10.47 11.38
N THR A 94 4.58 -9.98 10.87
CA THR A 94 4.58 -8.83 9.92
C THR A 94 3.90 -9.11 8.56
N ASN A 95 3.64 -10.38 8.23
CA ASN A 95 2.97 -10.79 6.99
C ASN A 95 1.67 -11.57 7.21
N GLN A 96 1.15 -11.67 8.44
CA GLN A 96 -0.06 -12.45 8.70
C GLN A 96 -1.30 -11.55 8.57
N HIS A 97 -2.13 -11.87 7.59
CA HIS A 97 -3.51 -11.38 7.49
C HIS A 97 -4.31 -12.02 8.62
N THR A 98 -4.72 -11.24 9.61
CA THR A 98 -5.38 -11.73 10.84
C THR A 98 -6.89 -11.85 10.71
N GLU A 99 -7.43 -12.08 9.52
CA GLU A 99 -8.84 -12.42 9.35
C GLU A 99 -8.98 -13.60 8.40
N GLY A 100 -9.53 -14.69 8.96
CA GLY A 100 -9.90 -15.95 8.34
C GLY A 100 -10.98 -16.60 9.19
#